data_AF-A0A942PZB1-F1
#
_entry.id   AF-A0A942PZB1-F1
#
_cell.length_a   1.000
_cell.length_b   1.000
_cell.length_c   1.000
_cell.angle_alpha   90.00
_cell.angle_beta   90.00
_cell.angle_gamma   90.00
#
_symmetry.space_group_name_H-M   'P 1'
#
loop_
_entity.id
_entity.type
_entity.pdbx_description
1 polymer ?
#
loop_
_entity_poly.entity_id
_entity_poly.type
_entity_poly.pdbx_seq_one_letter_code
_entity_poly.pdbx_strand_id
1 'polypeptide(L)'
;MHSFLENADYMSAGTYAYDNSIKYIARCDPSTIHKADEIFQKNYYQLCIRLLILVLRKILFNHKIKIAHIHLDKENFSGSVFRPVRSITGYSDSRIFDFDHHKVMNIFARKEVFYSTINHYEYFKKYFPIPPMLMKDEENLFIMEELIPFKQFNKWDENDYSYVIEELFYRYLEYFNDCKQNGNFYYKNSLSLYQSESEASEIQSFFKEINPCLLTMNFPCLKLHGDLWTANIMLLERATNQIYVIDWEYSNDYIFFYDIFHLIWLELYVNNNEFYLYKYIHGEMDIFFEGIFTLFDLTFQKEHRLDYLYIYFLNFHKERVVHLHKSERQHFIHRFKKTVESIKKEGTKHLYKKISQ
;
A
#
# COMPACT_ATOMS: atom_id res chain seq x y z
N MET A 1 -16.69 -13.16 -15.07
CA MET A 1 -18.03 -13.18 -15.67
C MET A 1 -19.09 -13.65 -14.69
N HIS A 2 -19.00 -14.87 -14.14
CA HIS A 2 -19.98 -15.37 -13.16
C HIS A 2 -20.20 -14.42 -11.98
N SER A 3 -19.10 -14.03 -11.31
CA SER A 3 -19.12 -13.04 -10.20
C SER A 3 -19.72 -11.67 -10.57
N PHE A 4 -19.62 -11.23 -11.83
CA PHE A 4 -20.31 -10.00 -12.26
C PHE A 4 -21.83 -10.19 -12.29
N LEU A 5 -22.28 -11.35 -12.80
CA LEU A 5 -23.70 -11.67 -12.92
C LEU A 5 -24.35 -11.88 -11.55
N GLU A 6 -23.63 -12.47 -10.60
CA GLU A 6 -24.07 -12.60 -9.19
C GLU A 6 -24.32 -11.23 -8.53
N ASN A 7 -23.63 -10.20 -9.00
CA ASN A 7 -23.72 -8.83 -8.47
C ASN A 7 -24.43 -7.87 -9.42
N ALA A 8 -25.12 -8.38 -10.45
CA ALA A 8 -25.78 -7.57 -11.47
C ALA A 8 -26.87 -6.66 -10.89
N ASP A 9 -27.48 -7.06 -9.77
CA ASP A 9 -28.52 -6.29 -9.08
C ASP A 9 -28.02 -4.95 -8.50
N TYR A 10 -26.70 -4.81 -8.32
CA TYR A 10 -26.06 -3.57 -7.86
C TYR A 10 -25.56 -2.69 -9.01
N MET A 11 -25.77 -3.12 -10.27
CA MET A 11 -25.28 -2.44 -11.45
C MET A 11 -26.41 -1.63 -12.11
N SER A 12 -26.05 -0.44 -12.59
CA SER A 12 -26.94 0.41 -13.37
C SER A 12 -27.29 -0.23 -14.73
N ALA A 13 -28.44 0.14 -15.29
CA ALA A 13 -28.81 -0.32 -16.62
C ALA A 13 -27.78 0.15 -17.68
N GLY A 14 -27.46 -0.74 -18.62
CA GLY A 14 -26.46 -0.42 -19.64
C GLY A 14 -25.84 -1.63 -20.31
N THR A 15 -24.90 -1.35 -21.20
CA THR A 15 -24.03 -2.37 -21.80
C THR A 15 -22.66 -2.30 -21.13
N TYR A 16 -22.12 -3.44 -20.73
CA TYR A 16 -20.88 -3.56 -20.00
C TYR A 16 -19.88 -4.41 -20.80
N ALA A 17 -18.60 -4.09 -20.66
CA ALA A 17 -17.52 -4.87 -21.26
C ALA A 17 -16.27 -4.79 -20.40
N TYR A 18 -15.40 -5.81 -20.53
CA TYR A 18 -14.06 -5.73 -19.97
C TYR A 18 -13.26 -4.60 -20.63
N ASP A 19 -12.52 -3.89 -19.79
CA ASP A 19 -11.56 -2.91 -20.24
C ASP A 19 -10.42 -3.58 -21.03
N ASN A 20 -9.55 -2.76 -21.65
CA ASN A 20 -8.44 -3.29 -22.47
C ASN A 20 -7.42 -4.11 -21.66
N SER A 21 -7.38 -3.93 -20.35
CA SER A 21 -6.53 -4.63 -19.39
C SER A 21 -7.20 -5.85 -18.75
N ILE A 22 -8.49 -6.07 -18.95
CA ILE A 22 -9.23 -7.17 -18.29
C ILE A 22 -9.14 -7.05 -16.74
N LYS A 23 -8.89 -5.85 -16.22
CA LYS A 23 -8.84 -5.58 -14.76
C LYS A 23 -10.22 -5.30 -14.21
N TYR A 24 -11.10 -4.71 -15.01
CA TYR A 24 -12.45 -4.34 -14.61
C TYR A 24 -13.44 -4.47 -15.77
N ILE A 25 -14.72 -4.51 -15.43
CA ILE A 25 -15.87 -4.46 -16.33
C ILE A 25 -16.54 -3.10 -16.13
N ALA A 26 -16.67 -2.31 -17.18
CA ALA A 26 -17.26 -0.97 -17.11
C ALA A 26 -18.43 -0.81 -18.07
N ARG A 27 -19.38 0.07 -17.70
CA ARG A 27 -20.45 0.53 -18.58
C ARG A 27 -19.83 1.21 -19.81
N CYS A 28 -20.30 0.84 -20.99
CA CYS A 28 -19.76 1.26 -22.29
C CYS A 28 -20.21 2.68 -22.68
N ASP A 29 -20.11 3.63 -21.75
CA ASP A 29 -20.32 5.05 -22.01
C ASP A 29 -19.01 5.83 -21.77
N PRO A 30 -18.77 6.93 -22.51
CA PRO A 30 -17.51 7.66 -22.44
C PRO A 30 -17.17 8.21 -21.05
N SER A 31 -18.18 8.63 -20.27
CA SER A 31 -17.99 9.22 -18.94
C SER A 31 -17.47 8.19 -17.94
N THR A 32 -18.15 7.04 -17.86
CA THR A 32 -17.74 5.94 -16.98
C THR A 32 -16.35 5.44 -17.33
N ILE A 33 -16.06 5.25 -18.63
CA ILE A 33 -14.74 4.78 -19.09
C ILE A 33 -13.65 5.79 -18.70
N HIS A 34 -13.89 7.09 -18.88
CA HIS A 34 -12.94 8.12 -18.52
C HIS A 34 -12.61 8.10 -17.02
N LYS A 35 -13.63 8.14 -16.16
CA LYS A 35 -13.46 8.09 -14.70
C LYS A 35 -12.78 6.79 -14.24
N ALA A 36 -13.14 5.66 -14.87
CA ALA A 36 -12.49 4.37 -14.59
C ALA A 36 -11.00 4.40 -14.99
N ASP A 37 -10.66 4.94 -16.16
CA ASP A 37 -9.26 5.05 -16.60
C ASP A 37 -8.43 6.00 -15.72
N GLU A 38 -9.07 7.01 -15.12
CA GLU A 38 -8.42 7.88 -14.14
C GLU A 38 -8.06 7.13 -12.86
N ILE A 39 -8.94 6.26 -12.36
CA ILE A 39 -8.72 5.49 -11.12
C ILE A 39 -7.85 4.26 -11.35
N PHE A 40 -8.10 3.50 -12.42
CA PHE A 40 -7.44 2.23 -12.72
C PHE A 40 -6.31 2.43 -13.73
N GLN A 41 -5.11 2.73 -13.22
CA GLN A 41 -3.94 2.93 -14.07
C GLN A 41 -3.62 1.69 -14.94
N LYS A 42 -3.26 1.96 -16.20
CA LYS A 42 -2.90 0.95 -17.21
C LYS A 42 -1.43 0.53 -17.07
N ASN A 43 -1.12 -0.18 -15.99
CA ASN A 43 0.25 -0.63 -15.72
C ASN A 43 0.52 -1.99 -16.39
N TYR A 44 0.86 -1.99 -17.69
CA TYR A 44 1.58 -3.09 -18.33
C TYR A 44 2.92 -2.60 -18.84
N TYR A 45 3.96 -2.89 -18.08
CA TYR A 45 5.32 -2.51 -18.46
C TYR A 45 5.89 -3.38 -19.58
N GLN A 46 5.40 -4.61 -19.76
CA GLN A 46 5.91 -5.54 -20.77
C GLN A 46 4.99 -5.63 -21.99
N LEU A 47 5.54 -5.31 -23.18
CA LEU A 47 4.83 -5.33 -24.46
C LEU A 47 4.21 -6.71 -24.78
N CYS A 48 4.94 -7.79 -24.50
CA CYS A 48 4.50 -9.16 -24.76
C CYS A 48 3.26 -9.52 -23.92
N ILE A 49 3.26 -9.17 -22.63
CA ILE A 49 2.11 -9.38 -21.74
C ILE A 49 0.92 -8.58 -22.24
N ARG A 50 1.13 -7.32 -22.64
CA ARG A 50 0.07 -6.48 -23.21
C ARG A 50 -0.54 -7.11 -24.46
N LEU A 51 0.29 -7.64 -25.37
CA LEU A 51 -0.19 -8.29 -26.60
C LEU A 51 -0.97 -9.57 -26.30
N LEU A 52 -0.46 -10.40 -25.38
CA LEU A 52 -1.17 -11.59 -24.90
C LEU A 52 -2.54 -11.24 -24.32
N ILE A 53 -2.62 -10.21 -23.48
CA ILE A 53 -3.87 -9.74 -22.87
C ILE A 53 -4.85 -9.23 -23.93
N LEU A 54 -4.37 -8.51 -24.95
CA LEU A 54 -5.24 -8.08 -26.06
C LEU A 54 -5.81 -9.27 -26.85
N VAL A 55 -4.99 -10.30 -27.08
CA VAL A 55 -5.44 -11.54 -27.74
C VAL A 55 -6.45 -12.28 -26.88
N LEU A 56 -6.15 -12.50 -25.59
CA LEU A 56 -7.07 -13.13 -24.63
C LEU A 56 -8.39 -12.37 -24.55
N ARG A 57 -8.33 -11.03 -24.53
CA ARG A 57 -9.53 -10.20 -24.54
C ARG A 57 -10.38 -10.44 -25.78
N LYS A 58 -9.77 -10.42 -26.96
CA LYS A 58 -10.47 -10.61 -28.23
C LYS A 58 -11.12 -11.99 -28.33
N ILE A 59 -10.48 -13.02 -27.80
CA ILE A 59 -10.96 -14.42 -27.88
C ILE A 59 -11.97 -14.73 -26.77
N LEU A 60 -11.69 -14.36 -25.52
CA LEU A 60 -12.43 -14.83 -24.34
C LEU A 60 -13.31 -13.76 -23.67
N PHE A 61 -12.99 -12.47 -23.83
CA PHE A 61 -13.62 -11.38 -23.08
C PHE A 61 -14.30 -10.32 -23.97
N ASN A 62 -14.52 -10.62 -25.26
CA ASN A 62 -15.20 -9.71 -26.19
C ASN A 62 -16.73 -9.68 -26.00
N HIS A 63 -17.24 -10.43 -25.02
CA HIS A 63 -18.66 -10.49 -24.72
C HIS A 63 -19.13 -9.20 -24.04
N LYS A 64 -20.14 -8.57 -24.64
CA LYS A 64 -20.87 -7.47 -24.04
C LYS A 64 -21.97 -8.04 -23.15
N ILE A 65 -22.11 -7.51 -21.95
CA ILE A 65 -23.13 -7.90 -20.99
C ILE A 65 -24.17 -6.77 -20.97
N LYS A 66 -25.46 -7.11 -21.08
CA LYS A 66 -26.53 -6.12 -21.04
C LYS A 66 -27.33 -6.26 -19.75
N ILE A 67 -27.40 -5.18 -18.98
CA ILE A 67 -28.28 -5.04 -17.82
C ILE A 67 -29.50 -4.25 -18.28
N ALA A 68 -30.66 -4.91 -18.33
CA ALA A 68 -31.87 -4.39 -18.96
C ALA A 68 -32.74 -3.53 -18.02
N HIS A 69 -32.68 -3.78 -16.72
CA HIS A 69 -33.52 -3.14 -15.72
C HIS A 69 -32.67 -2.43 -14.68
N ILE A 70 -33.13 -1.26 -14.25
CA ILE A 70 -32.67 -0.62 -13.03
C ILE A 70 -33.35 -1.41 -11.91
N HIS A 71 -32.60 -2.24 -11.20
CA HIS A 71 -33.10 -2.74 -9.92
C HIS A 71 -33.21 -1.54 -8.98
N LEU A 72 -34.37 -1.42 -8.33
CA LEU A 72 -34.71 -0.31 -7.42
C LEU A 72 -33.50 0.07 -6.57
N ASP A 73 -33.11 1.35 -6.64
CA ASP A 73 -32.01 1.96 -5.89
C ASP A 73 -32.04 1.49 -4.44
N LYS A 74 -31.29 0.43 -4.11
CA LYS A 74 -30.96 0.13 -2.74
C LYS A 74 -30.04 1.27 -2.29
N GLU A 75 -30.65 2.26 -1.64
CA GLU A 75 -29.97 3.39 -1.00
C GLU A 75 -29.22 4.34 -1.95
N ASN A 76 -29.75 4.63 -3.14
CA ASN A 76 -29.08 5.48 -4.13
C ASN A 76 -27.68 4.92 -4.48
N PHE A 77 -27.63 3.64 -4.86
CA PHE A 77 -26.41 2.97 -5.32
C PHE A 77 -26.68 2.33 -6.68
N SER A 78 -25.91 2.77 -7.66
CA SER A 78 -26.08 2.48 -9.07
C SER A 78 -24.71 2.27 -9.70
N GLY A 79 -24.13 1.09 -9.48
CA GLY A 79 -22.79 0.73 -9.93
C GLY A 79 -22.59 0.89 -11.43
N SER A 80 -21.41 1.38 -11.83
CA SER A 80 -21.05 1.62 -13.23
C SER A 80 -19.74 0.90 -13.62
N VAL A 81 -18.94 0.49 -12.64
CA VAL A 81 -17.72 -0.31 -12.84
C VAL A 81 -17.65 -1.42 -11.81
N PHE A 82 -17.29 -2.61 -12.26
CA PHE A 82 -17.09 -3.80 -11.44
C PHE A 82 -15.65 -4.30 -11.57
N ARG A 83 -14.95 -4.42 -10.45
CA ARG A 83 -13.62 -5.02 -10.36
C ARG A 83 -13.75 -6.41 -9.71
N PRO A 84 -13.54 -7.50 -10.48
CA PRO A 84 -13.80 -8.86 -10.03
C PRO A 84 -12.82 -9.39 -8.97
N VAL A 85 -11.61 -8.82 -8.90
CA VAL A 85 -10.56 -9.31 -8.01
C VAL A 85 -9.76 -8.13 -7.46
N ARG A 86 -9.64 -8.07 -6.13
CA ARG A 86 -8.81 -7.06 -5.44
C ARG A 86 -7.32 -7.32 -5.62
N SER A 87 -6.85 -8.56 -5.44
CA SER A 87 -5.43 -8.91 -5.52
C SER A 87 -5.17 -10.27 -6.16
N ILE A 88 -4.00 -10.41 -6.80
CA ILE A 88 -3.48 -11.68 -7.31
C ILE A 88 -3.06 -12.65 -6.20
N THR A 89 -2.99 -12.21 -4.95
CA THR A 89 -2.52 -12.99 -3.78
C THR A 89 -3.62 -13.83 -3.12
N GLY A 90 -4.72 -14.12 -3.82
CA GLY A 90 -5.78 -15.01 -3.34
C GLY A 90 -6.99 -14.34 -2.67
N TYR A 91 -7.10 -13.01 -2.78
CA TYR A 91 -8.32 -12.30 -2.39
C TYR A 91 -9.32 -12.27 -3.54
N SER A 92 -10.40 -13.04 -3.43
CA SER A 92 -11.52 -13.05 -4.38
C SER A 92 -12.57 -11.96 -4.11
N ASP A 93 -12.22 -10.97 -3.28
CA ASP A 93 -13.08 -9.83 -2.99
C ASP A 93 -13.27 -8.98 -4.25
N SER A 94 -14.49 -8.51 -4.43
CA SER A 94 -14.91 -7.70 -5.58
C SER A 94 -15.21 -6.27 -5.15
N ARG A 95 -15.11 -5.33 -6.08
CA ARG A 95 -15.48 -3.93 -5.85
C ARG A 95 -16.43 -3.41 -6.92
N ILE A 96 -17.43 -2.64 -6.51
CA ILE A 96 -18.36 -1.95 -7.42
C ILE A 96 -18.23 -0.45 -7.18
N PHE A 97 -18.00 0.31 -8.25
CA PHE A 97 -17.84 1.76 -8.19
C PHE A 97 -19.07 2.44 -8.78
N ASP A 98 -19.66 3.31 -7.98
CA ASP A 98 -20.73 4.21 -8.36
C ASP A 98 -20.16 5.63 -8.45
N PHE A 99 -19.93 6.06 -9.68
CA PHE A 99 -19.39 7.38 -9.99
C PHE A 99 -20.43 8.50 -9.99
N ASP A 100 -21.71 8.16 -9.99
CA ASP A 100 -22.81 9.12 -10.04
C ASP A 100 -23.16 9.55 -8.60
N HIS A 101 -23.13 8.60 -7.66
CA HIS A 101 -23.39 8.86 -6.23
C HIS A 101 -22.14 8.94 -5.34
N HIS A 102 -20.94 8.82 -5.92
CA HIS A 102 -19.65 8.84 -5.20
C HIS A 102 -19.56 7.77 -4.10
N LYS A 103 -19.82 6.51 -4.48
CA LYS A 103 -19.78 5.37 -3.56
C LYS A 103 -18.95 4.23 -4.13
N VAL A 104 -18.36 3.45 -3.24
CA VAL A 104 -17.70 2.19 -3.58
C VAL A 104 -18.22 1.09 -2.66
N MET A 105 -18.60 -0.05 -3.24
CA MET A 105 -19.03 -1.23 -2.51
C MET A 105 -17.89 -2.26 -2.56
N ASN A 106 -17.41 -2.70 -1.40
CA ASN A 106 -16.49 -3.83 -1.28
C ASN A 106 -17.29 -5.07 -0.87
N ILE A 107 -17.22 -6.11 -1.68
CA ILE A 107 -17.94 -7.37 -1.48
C ILE A 107 -16.90 -8.43 -1.12
N PHE A 108 -17.06 -9.04 0.04
CA PHE A 108 -16.08 -9.94 0.62
C PHE A 108 -16.46 -11.39 0.37
N ALA A 109 -15.49 -12.19 -0.06
CA ALA A 109 -15.71 -13.62 -0.27
C ALA A 109 -15.66 -14.43 1.03
N ARG A 110 -15.13 -13.85 2.11
CA ARG A 110 -14.92 -14.53 3.39
C ARG A 110 -15.36 -13.67 4.57
N LYS A 111 -16.09 -14.29 5.49
CA LYS A 111 -16.61 -13.66 6.70
C LYS A 111 -15.49 -13.08 7.57
N GLU A 112 -14.36 -13.79 7.68
CA GLU A 112 -13.23 -13.38 8.49
C GLU A 112 -12.60 -12.08 7.97
N VAL A 113 -12.49 -11.93 6.64
CA VAL A 113 -11.95 -10.72 6.00
C VAL A 113 -12.88 -9.53 6.18
N PHE A 114 -14.20 -9.75 6.06
CA PHE A 114 -15.22 -8.74 6.32
C PHE A 114 -15.12 -8.15 7.74
N TYR A 115 -15.15 -9.00 8.77
CA TYR A 115 -15.05 -8.51 10.16
C TYR A 115 -13.67 -7.93 10.48
N SER A 116 -12.59 -8.51 9.95
CA SER A 116 -11.25 -7.95 10.10
C SER A 116 -11.17 -6.53 9.53
N THR A 117 -11.75 -6.31 8.35
CA THR A 117 -11.79 -4.99 7.69
C THR A 117 -12.55 -3.97 8.53
N ILE A 118 -13.74 -4.33 9.06
CA ILE A 118 -14.51 -3.45 9.95
C ILE A 118 -13.73 -3.13 11.22
N ASN A 119 -13.10 -4.13 11.84
CA ASN A 119 -12.31 -3.92 13.05
C ASN A 119 -11.12 -3.00 12.81
N HIS A 120 -10.42 -3.16 11.68
CA HIS A 120 -9.32 -2.27 11.29
C HIS A 120 -9.81 -0.86 11.02
N TYR A 121 -10.93 -0.72 10.33
CA TYR A 121 -11.58 0.57 10.09
C TYR A 121 -11.87 1.30 11.41
N GLU A 122 -12.58 0.65 12.33
CA GLU A 122 -12.95 1.23 13.63
C GLU A 122 -11.73 1.59 14.49
N TYR A 123 -10.66 0.80 14.38
CA TYR A 123 -9.41 1.04 15.09
C TYR A 123 -8.65 2.25 14.54
N PHE A 124 -8.39 2.28 13.23
CA PHE A 124 -7.51 3.27 12.61
C PHE A 124 -8.18 4.60 12.27
N LYS A 125 -9.50 4.64 12.08
CA LYS A 125 -10.22 5.90 11.73
C LYS A 125 -10.06 7.02 12.76
N LYS A 126 -9.62 6.69 13.97
CA LYS A 126 -9.34 7.64 15.05
C LYS A 126 -8.07 8.45 14.80
N TYR A 127 -7.12 7.89 14.06
CA TYR A 127 -5.78 8.44 13.89
C TYR A 127 -5.47 8.76 12.42
N PHE A 128 -6.09 8.02 11.49
CA PHE A 128 -5.88 8.20 10.06
C PHE A 128 -7.21 8.59 9.42
N PRO A 129 -7.22 9.56 8.48
CA PRO A 129 -8.40 9.77 7.65
C PRO A 129 -8.61 8.54 6.77
N ILE A 130 -9.76 7.90 6.93
CA ILE A 130 -10.20 6.73 6.15
C ILE A 130 -11.54 7.11 5.52
N PRO A 131 -11.83 6.72 4.25
CA PRO A 131 -13.10 7.04 3.61
C PRO A 131 -14.29 6.66 4.51
N PRO A 132 -15.31 7.50 4.68
CA PRO A 132 -16.47 7.18 5.51
C PRO A 132 -17.16 5.87 5.08
N MET A 133 -17.37 4.96 6.04
CA MET A 133 -18.20 3.77 5.85
C MET A 133 -19.66 4.18 5.97
N LEU A 134 -20.37 4.14 4.85
CA LEU A 134 -21.76 4.59 4.72
C LEU A 134 -22.75 3.50 5.15
N MET A 135 -22.44 2.24 4.82
CA MET A 135 -23.28 1.09 5.11
C MET A 135 -22.42 -0.18 5.28
N LYS A 136 -22.93 -1.13 6.05
CA LYS A 136 -22.46 -2.52 6.07
C LYS A 136 -23.64 -3.49 6.02
N ASP A 137 -23.45 -4.62 5.38
CA ASP A 137 -24.41 -5.72 5.31
C ASP A 137 -23.68 -7.03 5.65
N GLU A 138 -24.02 -7.60 6.82
CA GLU A 138 -23.37 -8.82 7.32
C GLU A 138 -23.93 -10.09 6.68
N GLU A 139 -25.16 -10.05 6.14
CA GLU A 139 -25.77 -11.19 5.47
C GLU A 139 -25.16 -11.39 4.09
N ASN A 140 -24.99 -10.29 3.35
CA ASN A 140 -24.40 -10.28 2.01
C ASN A 140 -22.88 -10.03 2.02
N LEU A 141 -22.28 -9.86 3.20
CA LEU A 141 -20.85 -9.61 3.42
C LEU A 141 -20.30 -8.48 2.54
N PHE A 142 -20.89 -7.29 2.62
CA PHE A 142 -20.35 -6.11 1.92
C PHE A 142 -20.30 -4.86 2.82
N ILE A 143 -19.39 -3.96 2.50
CA ILE A 143 -19.38 -2.59 3.03
C ILE A 143 -19.51 -1.61 1.86
N MET A 144 -20.16 -0.49 2.12
CA MET A 144 -20.24 0.64 1.21
C MET A 144 -19.52 1.82 1.84
N GLU A 145 -18.61 2.43 1.08
CA GLU A 145 -17.78 3.56 1.50
C GLU A 145 -17.99 4.74 0.55
N GLU A 146 -17.65 5.93 1.00
CA GLU A 146 -17.55 7.10 0.13
C GLU A 146 -16.41 6.91 -0.88
N LEU A 147 -16.69 7.18 -2.15
CA LEU A 147 -15.66 7.22 -3.19
C LEU A 147 -15.00 8.60 -3.20
N ILE A 148 -13.84 8.68 -2.56
CA ILE A 148 -13.06 9.91 -2.47
C ILE A 148 -12.44 10.26 -3.84
N PRO A 149 -12.67 11.46 -4.40
CA PRO A 149 -11.93 11.93 -5.56
C PRO A 149 -10.51 12.31 -5.17
N PHE A 150 -9.51 11.86 -5.93
CA PHE A 150 -8.10 12.06 -5.58
C PHE A 150 -7.21 12.31 -6.79
N LYS A 151 -6.10 13.02 -6.53
CA LYS A 151 -5.01 13.23 -7.48
C LYS A 151 -4.23 11.92 -7.58
N GLN A 152 -4.18 11.36 -8.78
CA GLN A 152 -3.37 10.17 -9.07
C GLN A 152 -1.89 10.39 -8.75
N PHE A 153 -1.23 9.39 -8.13
CA PHE A 153 0.17 9.51 -7.69
C PHE A 153 1.16 9.79 -8.83
N ASN A 154 0.86 9.36 -10.06
CA ASN A 154 1.67 9.66 -11.24
C ASN A 154 1.58 11.14 -11.69
N LYS A 155 0.65 11.91 -11.11
CA LYS A 155 0.51 13.37 -11.29
C LYS A 155 1.10 14.15 -10.12
N TRP A 156 1.61 13.47 -9.08
CA TRP A 156 2.18 14.14 -7.91
C TRP A 156 3.51 14.81 -8.27
N ASP A 157 3.69 16.02 -7.77
CA ASP A 157 4.97 16.74 -7.82
C ASP A 157 5.71 16.62 -6.48
N GLU A 158 6.94 17.14 -6.40
CA GLU A 158 7.77 17.06 -5.20
C GLU A 158 7.13 17.69 -3.95
N ASN A 159 6.25 18.69 -4.12
CA ASN A 159 5.53 19.28 -2.99
C ASN A 159 4.45 18.33 -2.49
N ASP A 160 3.75 17.64 -3.39
CA ASP A 160 2.77 16.62 -3.02
C ASP A 160 3.44 15.46 -2.26
N TYR A 161 4.58 14.96 -2.75
CA TYR A 161 5.35 13.93 -2.04
C TYR A 161 5.81 14.41 -0.66
N SER A 162 6.35 15.64 -0.57
CA SER A 162 6.78 16.21 0.72
C SER A 162 5.61 16.34 1.68
N TYR A 163 4.48 16.85 1.22
CA TYR A 163 3.27 17.01 2.02
C TYR A 163 2.78 15.67 2.57
N VAL A 164 2.68 14.65 1.71
CA VAL A 164 2.19 13.33 2.10
C VAL A 164 3.04 12.70 3.18
N ILE A 165 4.38 12.75 3.06
CA ILE A 165 5.24 12.12 4.07
C ILE A 165 5.23 12.87 5.40
N GLU A 166 5.16 14.20 5.37
CA GLU A 166 5.03 15.04 6.58
C GLU A 166 3.71 14.75 7.30
N GLU A 167 2.59 14.70 6.57
CA GLU A 167 1.27 14.38 7.12
C GLU A 167 1.24 12.97 7.70
N LEU A 168 1.83 11.98 7.03
CA LEU A 168 1.96 10.62 7.57
C LEU A 168 2.73 10.61 8.89
N PHE A 169 3.89 11.29 8.96
CA PHE A 169 4.65 11.38 10.21
C PHE A 169 3.83 12.01 11.33
N TYR A 170 3.09 13.08 11.05
CA TYR A 170 2.20 13.71 12.01
C TYR A 170 1.16 12.72 12.55
N ARG A 171 0.47 11.98 11.67
CA ARG A 171 -0.51 10.96 12.09
C ARG A 171 0.10 9.83 12.89
N TYR A 172 1.28 9.34 12.50
CA TYR A 172 1.98 8.31 13.25
C TYR A 172 2.46 8.81 14.61
N LEU A 173 2.91 10.07 14.73
CA LEU A 173 3.28 10.65 16.03
C LEU A 173 2.08 10.69 16.99
N GLU A 174 0.91 11.15 16.52
CA GLU A 174 -0.33 11.14 17.30
C GLU A 174 -0.71 9.71 17.73
N TYR A 175 -0.74 8.79 16.77
CA TYR A 175 -1.08 7.38 17.00
C TYR A 175 -0.12 6.69 17.98
N PHE A 176 1.19 6.86 17.78
CA PHE A 176 2.21 6.23 18.61
C PHE A 176 2.20 6.79 20.03
N ASN A 177 1.94 8.08 20.20
CA ASN A 177 1.78 8.68 21.51
C ASN A 177 0.57 8.07 22.25
N ASP A 178 -0.58 7.93 21.58
CA ASP A 178 -1.75 7.27 22.19
C ASP A 178 -1.46 5.79 22.52
N CYS A 179 -0.78 5.06 21.63
CA CYS A 179 -0.35 3.69 21.91
C CYS A 179 0.59 3.60 23.12
N LYS A 180 1.54 4.55 23.26
CA LYS A 180 2.42 4.59 24.44
C LYS A 180 1.63 4.85 25.72
N GLN A 181 0.72 5.82 25.70
CA GLN A 181 -0.11 6.17 26.86
C GLN A 181 -1.01 5.03 27.32
N ASN A 182 -1.54 4.25 26.36
CA ASN A 182 -2.42 3.13 26.64
C ASN A 182 -1.71 1.78 26.81
N GLY A 183 -0.38 1.73 26.63
CA GLY A 183 0.39 0.48 26.69
C GLY A 183 0.11 -0.49 25.52
N ASN A 184 -0.39 0.02 24.38
CA ASN A 184 -0.72 -0.75 23.18
C ASN A 184 0.50 -1.00 22.29
N PHE A 185 1.58 -1.49 22.87
CA PHE A 185 2.81 -1.85 22.16
C PHE A 185 3.61 -2.86 22.99
N TYR A 186 4.54 -3.57 22.35
CA TYR A 186 5.50 -4.43 23.04
C TYR A 186 6.89 -4.25 22.44
N TYR A 187 7.92 -4.63 23.18
CA TYR A 187 9.29 -4.50 22.72
C TYR A 187 9.81 -5.78 22.08
N LYS A 188 10.59 -5.63 21.00
CA LYS A 188 11.24 -6.73 20.30
C LYS A 188 12.61 -6.31 19.79
N ASN A 189 13.59 -7.20 19.91
CA ASN A 189 14.91 -6.96 19.32
C ASN A 189 14.97 -7.42 17.86
N SER A 190 15.84 -6.80 17.05
CA SER A 190 15.99 -7.15 15.64
C SER A 190 16.54 -8.56 15.45
N LEU A 191 17.30 -9.10 16.42
CA LEU A 191 17.77 -10.49 16.39
C LEU A 191 16.64 -11.51 16.33
N SER A 192 15.49 -11.22 16.94
CA SER A 192 14.31 -12.10 16.88
C SER A 192 13.58 -12.10 15.53
N LEU A 193 14.02 -11.27 14.58
CA LEU A 193 13.63 -11.38 13.17
C LEU A 193 14.41 -12.50 12.46
N TYR A 194 15.47 -13.03 13.08
CA TYR A 194 16.19 -14.19 12.58
C TYR A 194 15.30 -15.44 12.67
N GLN A 195 15.02 -16.05 11.51
CA GLN A 195 14.29 -17.32 11.40
C GLN A 195 15.28 -18.50 11.48
N SER A 196 14.78 -19.74 11.52
CA SER A 196 15.62 -20.96 11.62
C SER A 196 16.73 -21.03 10.55
N GLU A 197 17.79 -21.80 10.83
CA GLU A 197 19.03 -21.86 10.01
C GLU A 197 18.83 -22.06 8.50
N SER A 198 17.78 -22.78 8.06
CA SER A 198 17.51 -23.04 6.64
C SER A 198 17.06 -21.79 5.86
N GLU A 199 16.19 -20.96 6.45
CA GLU A 199 15.64 -19.73 5.85
C GLU A 199 16.57 -18.53 6.05
N ALA A 200 17.36 -18.55 7.13
CA ALA A 200 18.27 -17.47 7.46
C ALA A 200 19.43 -17.29 6.46
N SER A 201 19.81 -18.32 5.71
CA SER A 201 21.00 -18.27 4.85
C SER A 201 20.96 -17.17 3.78
N GLU A 202 19.78 -16.84 3.22
CA GLU A 202 19.66 -15.85 2.14
C GLU A 202 19.86 -14.40 2.62
N ILE A 203 19.48 -14.12 3.87
CA ILE A 203 19.51 -12.79 4.50
C ILE A 203 20.56 -12.67 5.61
N GLN A 204 21.32 -13.72 5.91
CA GLN A 204 22.33 -13.74 6.97
C GLN A 204 23.37 -12.63 6.80
N SER A 205 23.72 -12.28 5.56
CA SER A 205 24.65 -11.19 5.29
C SER A 205 24.14 -9.85 5.82
N PHE A 206 22.83 -9.61 5.90
CA PHE A 206 22.28 -8.35 6.38
C PHE A 206 22.49 -8.15 7.88
N PHE A 207 22.42 -9.21 8.68
CA PHE A 207 22.73 -9.13 10.11
C PHE A 207 24.17 -8.68 10.36
N LYS A 208 25.11 -9.01 9.47
CA LYS A 208 26.52 -8.59 9.59
C LYS A 208 26.74 -7.12 9.24
N GLU A 209 25.79 -6.48 8.58
CA GLU A 209 25.85 -5.08 8.18
C GLU A 209 25.23 -4.14 9.23
N ILE A 210 24.48 -4.68 10.20
CA ILE A 210 23.80 -3.90 11.24
C ILE A 210 24.72 -3.78 12.45
N ASN A 211 24.84 -2.57 13.01
CA ASN A 211 25.56 -2.31 14.24
C ASN A 211 25.02 -3.21 15.38
N PRO A 212 25.90 -3.91 16.13
CA PRO A 212 25.50 -4.79 17.23
C PRO A 212 24.57 -4.13 18.28
N CYS A 213 24.71 -2.82 18.51
CA CYS A 213 23.86 -2.08 19.43
C CYS A 213 22.41 -2.02 18.93
N LEU A 214 22.20 -1.84 17.62
CA LEU A 214 20.86 -1.83 17.02
C LEU A 214 20.27 -3.24 16.87
N LEU A 215 21.11 -4.28 16.76
CA LEU A 215 20.63 -5.67 16.75
C LEU A 215 20.01 -6.07 18.09
N THR A 216 20.62 -5.62 19.18
CA THR A 216 20.19 -5.93 20.55
C THR A 216 19.23 -4.90 21.14
N MET A 217 19.09 -3.73 20.51
CA MET A 217 18.10 -2.72 20.88
C MET A 217 16.68 -3.29 20.81
N ASN A 218 15.90 -2.97 21.84
CA ASN A 218 14.48 -3.29 21.92
C ASN A 218 13.68 -2.20 21.21
N PHE A 219 13.19 -2.49 20.02
CA PHE A 219 12.31 -1.59 19.29
C PHE A 219 10.85 -1.83 19.68
N PRO A 220 10.04 -0.77 19.78
CA PRO A 220 8.60 -0.92 19.97
C PRO A 220 7.99 -1.50 18.69
N CYS A 221 7.17 -2.53 18.90
CA CYS A 221 6.28 -3.13 17.93
C CYS A 221 4.85 -2.80 18.30
N LEU A 222 4.07 -2.42 17.31
CA LEU A 222 2.67 -2.09 17.46
C LEU A 222 1.94 -2.30 16.14
N LYS A 223 0.61 -2.23 16.17
CA LYS A 223 -0.21 -2.48 15.00
C LYS A 223 -0.05 -1.37 13.97
N LEU A 224 0.50 -1.66 12.79
CA LEU A 224 0.69 -0.71 11.69
C LEU A 224 -0.12 -1.11 10.44
N HIS A 225 -0.03 -0.34 9.36
CA HIS A 225 -0.73 -0.59 8.10
C HIS A 225 -0.23 -1.86 7.39
N GLY A 226 1.08 -2.09 7.36
CA GLY A 226 1.70 -3.30 6.81
C GLY A 226 1.80 -3.37 5.27
N ASP A 227 1.22 -2.39 4.58
CA ASP A 227 1.21 -2.26 3.11
C ASP A 227 1.10 -0.78 2.69
N LEU A 228 1.72 0.13 3.44
CA LEU A 228 1.64 1.56 3.14
C LEU A 228 2.53 1.91 1.93
N TRP A 229 1.94 2.48 0.89
CA TRP A 229 2.60 2.99 -0.31
C TRP A 229 1.70 4.00 -1.02
N THR A 230 2.21 4.74 -2.03
CA THR A 230 1.45 5.84 -2.66
C THR A 230 0.12 5.41 -3.27
N ALA A 231 -0.01 4.17 -3.76
CA ALA A 231 -1.28 3.69 -4.31
C ALA A 231 -2.38 3.49 -3.23
N ASN A 232 -1.98 3.38 -1.96
CA ASN A 232 -2.89 3.29 -0.80
C ASN A 232 -3.11 4.64 -0.12
N ILE A 233 -2.63 5.74 -0.72
CA ILE A 233 -2.78 7.11 -0.21
C ILE A 233 -3.52 7.96 -1.25
N MET A 234 -4.70 8.45 -0.88
CA MET A 234 -5.52 9.32 -1.71
C MET A 234 -5.25 10.78 -1.33
N LEU A 235 -4.50 11.49 -2.16
CA LEU A 235 -4.27 12.93 -1.99
C LEU A 235 -5.40 13.72 -2.66
N LEU A 236 -6.15 14.50 -1.89
CA LEU A 236 -7.16 15.43 -2.44
C LEU A 236 -6.48 16.61 -3.14
N GLU A 237 -7.18 17.25 -4.06
CA GLU A 237 -6.66 18.44 -4.75
C GLU A 237 -6.36 19.60 -3.77
N ARG A 238 -5.42 20.45 -4.18
CA ARG A 238 -4.66 21.41 -3.34
C ARG A 238 -5.47 22.34 -2.44
N ALA A 239 -6.77 22.55 -2.70
CA ALA A 239 -7.59 23.43 -1.88
C ALA A 239 -7.80 22.87 -0.45
N THR A 240 -7.78 21.54 -0.29
CA THR A 240 -7.95 20.91 1.02
C THR A 240 -6.67 20.29 1.56
N ASN A 241 -5.71 19.91 0.70
CA ASN A 241 -4.49 19.18 1.08
C ASN A 241 -4.82 18.12 2.14
N GLN A 242 -5.73 17.21 1.84
CA GLN A 242 -6.07 16.12 2.76
C GLN A 242 -5.61 14.81 2.15
N ILE A 243 -5.12 13.91 2.99
CA ILE A 243 -4.84 12.53 2.58
C ILE A 243 -5.91 11.62 3.18
N TYR A 244 -6.27 10.56 2.46
CA TYR A 244 -6.94 9.39 3.02
C TYR A 244 -6.05 8.17 2.84
N VAL A 245 -6.03 7.28 3.85
CA VAL A 245 -5.28 6.02 3.82
C VAL A 245 -6.25 4.86 3.74
N ILE A 246 -6.08 4.01 2.73
CA ILE A 246 -6.98 2.88 2.43
C ILE A 246 -6.23 1.55 2.45
N ASP A 247 -6.97 0.44 2.38
CA ASP A 247 -6.43 -0.91 2.24
C ASP A 247 -5.64 -1.44 3.47
N TRP A 248 -6.23 -1.25 4.66
CA TRP A 248 -5.75 -1.75 5.97
C TRP A 248 -5.80 -3.28 6.17
N GLU A 249 -5.94 -4.08 5.11
CA GLU A 249 -6.13 -5.55 5.23
C GLU A 249 -4.87 -6.28 5.69
N TYR A 250 -3.68 -5.69 5.47
CA TYR A 250 -2.39 -6.23 5.90
C TYR A 250 -1.93 -5.70 7.26
N SER A 251 -2.83 -5.05 8.00
CA SER A 251 -2.47 -4.50 9.29
C SER A 251 -2.09 -5.59 10.30
N ASN A 252 -0.92 -5.43 10.92
CA ASN A 252 -0.34 -6.36 11.88
C ASN A 252 0.67 -5.64 12.79
N ASP A 253 1.26 -6.34 13.74
CA ASP A 253 2.30 -5.80 14.62
C ASP A 253 3.67 -5.78 13.93
N TYR A 254 4.21 -4.59 13.72
CA TYR A 254 5.51 -4.35 13.09
C TYR A 254 6.37 -3.45 13.94
N ILE A 255 7.68 -3.42 13.70
CA ILE A 255 8.57 -2.40 14.28
C ILE A 255 8.05 -1.02 13.83
N PHE A 256 7.91 -0.07 14.76
CA PHE A 256 7.20 1.20 14.58
C PHE A 256 7.55 2.01 13.31
N PHE A 257 8.78 1.89 12.79
CA PHE A 257 9.21 2.58 11.57
C PHE A 257 8.91 1.81 10.27
N TYR A 258 8.30 0.63 10.35
CA TYR A 258 8.10 -0.27 9.21
C TYR A 258 7.35 0.39 8.07
N ASP A 259 6.18 1.01 8.33
CA ASP A 259 5.34 1.59 7.27
C ASP A 259 6.05 2.72 6.52
N ILE A 260 6.82 3.55 7.23
CA ILE A 260 7.60 4.63 6.61
C ILE A 260 8.67 4.07 5.67
N PHE A 261 9.42 3.06 6.11
CA PHE A 261 10.40 2.40 5.24
C PHE A 261 9.75 1.54 4.16
N HIS A 262 8.56 1.03 4.39
CA HIS A 262 7.79 0.29 3.40
C HIS A 262 7.37 1.20 2.25
N LEU A 263 6.88 2.40 2.56
CA LEU A 263 6.59 3.46 1.60
C LEU A 263 7.86 3.83 0.82
N ILE A 264 8.97 4.13 1.51
CA ILE A 264 10.27 4.44 0.86
C ILE A 264 10.68 3.32 -0.11
N TRP A 265 10.58 2.07 0.33
CA TRP A 265 10.99 0.91 -0.45
C TRP A 265 10.09 0.67 -1.67
N LEU A 266 8.77 0.74 -1.51
CA LEU A 266 7.84 0.49 -2.62
C LEU A 266 7.86 1.59 -3.66
N GLU A 267 8.06 2.85 -3.28
CA GLU A 267 8.29 3.94 -4.24
C GLU A 267 9.53 3.67 -5.10
N LEU A 268 10.62 3.23 -4.49
CA LEU A 268 11.82 2.85 -5.23
C LEU A 268 11.62 1.59 -6.08
N TYR A 269 11.02 0.56 -5.51
CA TYR A 269 10.94 -0.77 -6.09
C TYR A 269 9.92 -0.85 -7.22
N VAL A 270 8.71 -0.32 -6.99
CA VAL A 270 7.59 -0.41 -7.92
C VAL A 270 7.56 0.80 -8.86
N ASN A 271 7.71 2.01 -8.31
CA ASN A 271 7.54 3.24 -9.09
C ASN A 271 8.86 3.77 -9.67
N ASN A 272 10.02 3.18 -9.31
CA ASN A 272 11.35 3.70 -9.63
C ASN A 272 11.51 5.18 -9.23
N ASN A 273 10.88 5.57 -8.12
CA ASN A 273 10.95 6.91 -7.56
C ASN A 273 11.87 6.91 -6.32
N GLU A 274 13.00 7.59 -6.43
CA GLU A 274 14.02 7.67 -5.37
C GLU A 274 13.77 8.80 -4.35
N PHE A 275 12.72 9.62 -4.53
CA PHE A 275 12.48 10.84 -3.77
C PHE A 275 12.58 10.66 -2.25
N TYR A 276 11.81 9.74 -1.66
CA TYR A 276 11.82 9.54 -0.21
C TYR A 276 13.12 8.90 0.29
N LEU A 277 13.71 7.99 -0.49
CA LEU A 277 15.01 7.40 -0.14
C LEU A 277 16.10 8.48 -0.09
N TYR A 278 16.11 9.36 -1.08
CA TYR A 278 17.04 10.49 -1.15
C TYR A 278 16.92 11.37 0.10
N LYS A 279 15.70 11.83 0.42
CA LYS A 279 15.44 12.65 1.62
C LYS A 279 15.87 11.97 2.92
N TYR A 280 15.59 10.68 3.06
CA TYR A 280 16.01 9.90 4.23
C TYR A 280 17.53 9.86 4.37
N ILE A 281 18.25 9.48 3.32
CA ILE A 281 19.71 9.32 3.34
C ILE A 281 20.43 10.65 3.60
N HIS A 282 19.90 11.76 3.09
CA HIS A 282 20.48 13.10 3.28
C HIS A 282 20.04 13.77 4.59
N GLY A 283 19.22 13.10 5.40
CA GLY A 283 18.82 13.57 6.73
C GLY A 283 17.70 14.61 6.73
N GLU A 284 17.02 14.83 5.60
CA GLU A 284 15.87 15.74 5.53
C GLU A 284 14.67 15.25 6.36
N MET A 285 14.67 13.96 6.74
CA MET A 285 13.62 13.33 7.56
C MET A 285 14.02 13.17 9.03
N ASP A 286 15.22 13.64 9.43
CA ASP A 286 15.79 13.38 10.76
C ASP A 286 14.87 13.85 11.90
N ILE A 287 14.31 15.06 11.80
CA ILE A 287 13.47 15.65 12.84
C ILE A 287 12.26 14.76 13.14
N PHE A 288 11.67 14.16 12.09
CA PHE A 288 10.51 13.28 12.25
C PHE A 288 10.90 11.95 12.92
N PHE A 289 12.01 11.34 12.49
CA PHE A 289 12.52 10.12 13.11
C PHE A 289 12.96 10.37 14.56
N GLU A 290 13.65 11.47 14.86
CA GLU A 290 13.99 11.88 16.23
C GLU A 290 12.73 11.99 17.10
N GLY A 291 11.67 12.62 16.59
CA GLY A 291 10.39 12.74 17.29
C GLY A 291 9.81 11.38 17.65
N ILE A 292 9.71 10.46 16.68
CA ILE A 292 9.14 9.13 16.93
C ILE A 292 10.03 8.29 17.85
N PHE A 293 11.35 8.28 17.65
CA PHE A 293 12.25 7.52 18.52
C PHE A 293 12.18 8.02 19.97
N THR A 294 12.14 9.35 20.15
CA THR A 294 12.02 9.99 21.47
C THR A 294 10.71 9.62 22.15
N LEU A 295 9.61 9.46 21.39
CA LEU A 295 8.35 8.98 21.98
C LEU A 295 8.54 7.66 22.73
N PHE A 296 9.42 6.76 22.30
CA PHE A 296 9.65 5.47 22.97
C PHE A 296 10.93 5.43 23.79
N ASP A 297 11.43 6.60 24.22
CA ASP A 297 12.64 6.74 25.03
C ASP A 297 13.90 6.17 24.33
N LEU A 298 13.90 6.22 22.99
CA LEU A 298 15.03 5.85 22.14
C LEU A 298 15.67 7.09 21.51
N THR A 299 16.93 6.96 21.11
CA THR A 299 17.65 7.98 20.33
C THR A 299 17.82 7.50 18.90
N PHE A 300 17.39 8.29 17.92
CA PHE A 300 17.65 8.03 16.51
C PHE A 300 19.13 8.29 16.20
N GLN A 301 19.87 7.24 15.83
CA GLN A 301 21.31 7.31 15.54
C GLN A 301 21.51 7.57 14.04
N LYS A 302 21.68 8.84 13.67
CA LYS A 302 21.77 9.32 12.27
C LYS A 302 22.89 8.64 11.47
N GLU A 303 23.98 8.29 12.14
CA GLU A 303 25.10 7.55 11.58
C GLU A 303 24.73 6.11 11.13
N HIS A 304 23.61 5.58 11.61
CA HIS A 304 23.12 4.22 11.35
C HIS A 304 21.88 4.17 10.44
N ARG A 305 21.71 5.15 9.54
CA ARG A 305 20.58 5.18 8.60
C ARG A 305 20.43 3.91 7.78
N LEU A 306 21.54 3.34 7.30
CA LEU A 306 21.51 2.11 6.52
C LEU A 306 21.10 0.90 7.36
N ASP A 307 21.51 0.86 8.63
CA ASP A 307 21.16 -0.19 9.58
C ASP A 307 19.65 -0.27 9.79
N TYR A 308 18.95 0.87 9.93
CA TYR A 308 17.49 0.88 10.02
C TYR A 308 16.80 0.37 8.75
N LEU A 309 17.35 0.66 7.56
CA LEU A 309 16.86 0.07 6.29
C LEU A 309 17.06 -1.45 6.27
N TYR A 310 18.19 -1.95 6.77
CA TYR A 310 18.41 -3.39 6.90
C TYR A 310 17.41 -4.02 7.88
N ILE A 311 17.16 -3.40 9.04
CA ILE A 311 16.18 -3.89 10.02
C ILE A 311 14.77 -3.92 9.42
N TYR A 312 14.37 -2.86 8.73
CA TYR A 312 13.12 -2.85 7.95
C TYR A 312 13.08 -4.02 6.97
N PHE A 313 14.13 -4.23 6.16
CA PHE A 313 14.13 -5.27 5.15
C PHE A 313 14.08 -6.67 5.76
N LEU A 314 14.70 -6.90 6.92
CA LEU A 314 14.55 -8.14 7.67
C LEU A 314 13.09 -8.37 8.09
N ASN A 315 12.41 -7.33 8.59
CA ASN A 315 11.00 -7.42 8.95
C ASN A 315 10.12 -7.64 7.71
N PHE A 316 10.36 -6.91 6.61
CA PHE A 316 9.66 -7.09 5.33
C PHE A 316 9.87 -8.50 4.75
N HIS A 317 11.10 -8.99 4.80
CA HIS A 317 11.42 -10.32 4.29
C HIS A 317 10.64 -11.40 5.02
N LYS A 318 10.67 -11.33 6.36
CA LYS A 318 9.94 -12.27 7.23
C LYS A 318 8.44 -12.27 6.94
N GLU A 319 7.84 -11.10 6.82
CA GLU A 319 6.37 -10.98 6.78
C GLU A 319 5.79 -11.12 5.35
N ARG A 320 6.58 -10.81 4.31
CA ARG A 320 6.08 -10.74 2.92
C ARG A 320 6.84 -11.62 1.93
N VAL A 321 8.14 -11.84 2.13
CA VAL A 321 9.01 -12.46 1.12
C VAL A 321 9.24 -13.94 1.38
N VAL A 322 9.32 -14.38 2.64
CA VAL A 322 9.69 -15.77 2.99
C VAL A 322 8.77 -16.81 2.34
N HIS A 323 7.50 -16.47 2.17
CA HIS A 323 6.48 -17.35 1.58
C HIS A 323 6.50 -17.41 0.03
N LEU A 324 7.28 -16.54 -0.62
CA LEU A 324 7.37 -16.49 -2.08
C LEU A 324 8.30 -17.59 -2.63
N HIS A 325 8.21 -17.85 -3.94
CA HIS A 325 9.13 -18.78 -4.58
C HIS A 325 10.58 -18.26 -4.51
N LYS A 326 11.56 -19.16 -4.42
CA LYS A 326 12.98 -18.81 -4.23
C LYS A 326 13.49 -17.77 -5.24
N SER A 327 13.09 -17.87 -6.50
CA SER A 327 13.49 -16.90 -7.54
C SER A 327 12.97 -15.49 -7.27
N GLU A 328 11.75 -15.36 -6.76
CA GLU A 328 11.14 -14.07 -6.40
C GLU A 328 11.82 -13.48 -5.16
N ARG A 329 12.09 -14.32 -4.14
CA ARG A 329 12.85 -13.90 -2.96
C ARG A 329 14.22 -13.34 -3.33
N GLN A 330 14.96 -14.07 -4.17
CA GLN A 330 16.27 -13.64 -4.65
C GLN A 330 16.19 -12.33 -5.44
N HIS A 331 15.11 -12.09 -6.17
CA HIS A 331 14.90 -10.82 -6.87
C HIS A 331 14.77 -9.64 -5.89
N PHE A 332 13.95 -9.76 -4.84
CA PHE A 332 13.85 -8.74 -3.79
C PHE A 332 15.20 -8.50 -3.09
N ILE A 333 15.86 -9.57 -2.67
CA ILE A 333 17.17 -9.49 -1.99
C ILE A 333 18.23 -8.82 -2.87
N HIS A 334 18.32 -9.22 -4.15
CA HIS A 334 19.27 -8.65 -5.09
C HIS A 334 19.01 -7.16 -5.33
N ARG A 335 17.73 -6.79 -5.54
CA ARG A 335 17.35 -5.39 -5.75
C ARG A 335 17.69 -4.55 -4.52
N PHE A 336 17.41 -5.03 -3.31
CA PHE A 336 17.75 -4.34 -2.08
C PHE A 336 19.26 -4.18 -1.90
N LYS A 337 20.04 -5.25 -2.12
CA LYS A 337 21.52 -5.19 -2.10
C LYS A 337 22.06 -4.13 -3.07
N LYS A 338 21.57 -4.12 -4.31
CA LYS A 338 21.96 -3.14 -5.32
C LYS A 338 21.66 -1.70 -4.89
N THR A 339 20.49 -1.47 -4.28
CA THR A 339 20.12 -0.16 -3.73
C THR A 339 21.13 0.27 -2.66
N VAL A 340 21.39 -0.56 -1.66
CA VAL A 340 22.31 -0.22 -0.57
C VAL A 340 23.74 0.00 -1.06
N GLU A 341 24.21 -0.80 -2.02
CA GLU A 341 25.51 -0.61 -2.67
C GLU A 341 25.61 0.74 -3.40
N SER A 342 24.54 1.21 -4.04
CA SER A 342 24.50 2.52 -4.68
C SER A 342 24.67 3.64 -3.65
N ILE A 343 23.93 3.56 -2.55
CA ILE A 343 24.00 4.55 -1.46
C ILE A 343 25.43 4.61 -0.87
N LYS A 344 26.04 3.45 -0.60
CA LYS A 344 27.43 3.37 -0.10
C LYS A 344 28.44 3.99 -1.08
N LYS A 345 28.24 3.83 -2.39
CA LYS A 345 29.09 4.43 -3.44
C LYS A 345 28.91 5.95 -3.55
N GLU A 346 27.72 6.47 -3.32
CA GLU A 346 27.45 7.91 -3.36
C GLU A 346 28.05 8.63 -2.14
N GLY A 347 27.89 8.06 -0.94
CA GLY A 347 28.51 8.58 0.28
C GLY A 347 30.03 8.64 0.19
N THR A 348 30.67 7.66 -0.45
CA THR A 348 32.13 7.66 -0.68
C THR A 348 32.58 8.69 -1.71
N LYS A 349 31.80 8.97 -2.76
CA LYS A 349 32.12 10.04 -3.73
C LYS A 349 32.12 11.44 -3.09
N HIS A 350 31.26 11.69 -2.10
CA HIS A 350 31.25 12.95 -1.37
C HIS A 350 32.49 13.12 -0.45
N LEU A 351 33.03 12.02 0.08
CA LEU A 351 34.29 12.01 0.84
C LEU A 351 35.51 12.34 -0.03
N TYR A 352 35.57 11.85 -1.28
CA TYR A 352 36.70 12.17 -2.18
C TYR A 352 36.72 13.63 -2.65
N LYS A 353 35.56 14.30 -2.78
CA LYS A 353 35.51 15.75 -3.08
C LYS A 353 35.97 16.65 -1.93
N LYS A 354 35.92 16.17 -0.68
CA LYS A 354 36.39 16.90 0.51
C LYS A 354 37.86 16.69 0.85
N ILE A 355 38.53 15.70 0.23
CA ILE A 355 39.98 15.44 0.40
C ILE A 355 40.80 16.05 -0.76
N SER A 356 40.12 16.62 -1.76
CA SER A 356 40.74 17.28 -2.92
C SER A 356 40.46 18.79 -3.01
N GLN A 357 40.04 19.39 -1.89
CA GLN A 357 40.06 20.83 -1.60
C GLN A 357 40.80 21.02 -0.29
#